data_AF-A0A8B6EKN3-F1
#
_entry.id   AF-A0A8B6EKN3-F1
#
_cell.length_a   1.000
_cell.length_b   1.000
_cell.length_c   1.000
_cell.angle_alpha   90.00
_cell.angle_beta   90.00
_cell.angle_gamma   90.00
#
_symmetry.space_group_name_H-M   'P 1'
#
loop_
_entity.id
_entity.type
_entity.pdbx_description
1 polymer ?
#
loop_
_entity_poly.entity_id
_entity_poly.type
_entity_poly.pdbx_seq_one_letter_code
_entity_poly.pdbx_strand_id
1 'polypeptide(L)'
;MDIIETLDVKMRHQGINSILLFALCNYSIGVRTKYCLGKDGRLRPYNDLNEGCCNSGIYNKTVGADNFACCDGSYQVYNIRTHFCCENQLRRIQDEKQSYECCKNELRDKKIGVCCENVYYEQGRNGECCGQLLNKRNQYFCCKDKSSISAKLHQKTSNQKCCGINSYNKKTNNKENGCCEGVPYSTITSDCSHGHVVPKGHAWCSSDKIMGEQYKCCDGLRLDTSKYVCCGEEKISKITGYENKCCLVNGNKELYDASKQTCTQKGVVGQLSVTSSTTSKPDMCGWNTYNRFVDLCCQGILVEKGIVNEMQCCGVRPYFTTNQTCLDGVMRNNSLNSVSIIKDEIHDCIPIFEETYSSLIYWPSLDEWQELQGGWGKLPFAVGAIDGTSTEIYRPITEPQEQYYSGYR
;
A
#
# COMPACT_ATOMS: atom_id res chain seq x y z
N MET A 1 5.90 -34.98 41.86
CA MET A 1 5.78 -35.34 40.44
C MET A 1 4.30 -35.61 40.16
N ASP A 2 3.37 -34.75 40.65
CA ASP A 2 1.97 -35.19 40.86
C ASP A 2 0.89 -34.17 40.47
N ILE A 3 1.27 -32.99 40.00
CA ILE A 3 0.30 -32.00 39.49
C ILE A 3 0.15 -32.11 37.95
N ILE A 4 1.19 -32.60 37.27
CA ILE A 4 1.24 -32.66 35.80
C ILE A 4 0.44 -33.86 35.25
N GLU A 5 0.51 -35.04 35.87
CA GLU A 5 -0.25 -36.22 35.41
C GLU A 5 -1.76 -36.06 35.62
N THR A 6 -2.19 -35.37 36.67
CA THR A 6 -3.62 -35.15 36.97
C THR A 6 -4.27 -34.16 35.99
N LEU A 7 -3.49 -33.23 35.41
CA LEU A 7 -3.95 -32.26 34.42
C LEU A 7 -4.00 -32.85 32.99
N ASP A 8 -3.12 -33.79 32.64
CA ASP A 8 -3.11 -34.46 31.33
C ASP A 8 -4.35 -35.35 31.11
N VAL A 9 -4.81 -36.05 32.15
CA VAL A 9 -5.96 -36.96 32.07
C VAL A 9 -7.29 -36.22 31.90
N LYS A 10 -7.48 -35.07 32.57
CA LYS A 10 -8.72 -34.28 32.44
C LYS A 10 -8.85 -33.52 31.13
N MET A 11 -7.73 -33.18 30.47
CA MET A 11 -7.75 -32.31 29.29
C MET A 11 -7.83 -33.05 27.94
N ARG A 12 -7.44 -34.33 27.88
CA ARG A 12 -7.71 -35.19 26.70
C ARG A 12 -9.20 -35.43 26.46
N HIS A 13 -10.03 -35.28 27.49
CA HIS A 13 -11.48 -35.38 27.36
C HIS A 13 -12.16 -34.12 26.78
N GLN A 14 -11.46 -32.99 26.66
CA GLN A 14 -12.05 -31.73 26.17
C GLN A 14 -11.51 -31.26 24.81
N GLY A 15 -10.68 -32.06 24.12
CA GLY A 15 -10.24 -31.76 22.75
C GLY A 15 -9.38 -30.49 22.61
N ILE A 16 -8.77 -30.01 23.70
CA ILE A 16 -7.92 -28.82 23.68
C ILE A 16 -6.55 -29.22 23.13
N ASN A 17 -6.21 -28.66 21.95
CA ASN A 17 -4.93 -28.86 21.28
C ASN A 17 -3.76 -28.52 22.22
N SER A 18 -2.82 -29.44 22.36
CA SER A 18 -1.64 -29.38 23.25
C SER A 18 -0.74 -28.15 23.05
N ILE A 19 -0.88 -27.46 21.91
CA ILE A 19 -0.18 -26.22 21.58
C ILE A 19 -0.65 -25.03 22.43
N LEU A 20 -1.95 -24.96 22.79
CA LEU A 20 -2.48 -23.85 23.61
C LEU A 20 -2.01 -23.93 25.07
N LEU A 21 -1.74 -25.14 25.56
CA LEU A 21 -1.29 -25.36 26.94
C LEU A 21 0.17 -24.89 27.15
N PHE A 22 1.02 -25.06 26.13
CA PHE A 22 2.38 -24.52 26.13
C PHE A 22 2.40 -22.98 26.17
N ALA A 23 1.39 -22.33 25.58
CA ALA A 23 1.29 -20.88 25.62
C ALA A 23 0.84 -20.37 27.00
N LEU A 24 -0.10 -21.06 27.67
CA LEU A 24 -0.65 -20.62 28.96
C LEU A 24 0.27 -20.91 30.15
N CYS A 25 1.03 -22.02 30.14
CA CYS A 25 2.03 -22.28 31.20
C CYS A 25 3.20 -21.28 31.20
N ASN A 26 3.53 -20.67 30.06
CA ASN A 26 4.56 -19.63 29.97
C ASN A 26 4.09 -18.27 30.54
N TYR A 27 2.79 -18.09 30.80
CA TYR A 27 2.26 -16.82 31.28
C TYR A 27 2.32 -16.66 32.81
N SER A 28 2.34 -17.76 33.57
CA SER A 28 2.24 -17.71 35.05
C SER A 28 3.57 -17.80 35.80
N ILE A 29 4.68 -18.03 35.11
CA ILE A 29 6.01 -17.96 35.70
C ILE A 29 6.77 -16.94 34.85
N GLY A 30 7.07 -15.76 35.39
CA GLY A 30 7.70 -14.62 34.69
C GLY A 30 9.14 -14.87 34.18
N VAL A 31 9.50 -16.12 33.91
CA VAL A 31 10.77 -16.50 33.28
C VAL A 31 10.55 -16.46 31.77
N ARG A 32 11.15 -15.46 31.11
CA ARG A 32 11.19 -15.38 29.65
C ARG A 32 12.10 -16.49 29.11
N THR A 33 11.56 -17.71 29.03
CA THR A 33 12.25 -18.84 28.41
C THR A 33 12.45 -18.53 26.94
N LYS A 34 13.70 -18.36 26.51
CA LYS A 34 14.08 -18.24 25.09
C LYS A 34 14.64 -19.55 24.60
N TYR A 35 14.72 -19.71 23.28
CA TYR A 35 15.22 -20.93 22.65
C TYR A 35 16.48 -20.64 21.83
N CYS A 36 17.46 -21.54 21.93
CA CYS A 36 18.70 -21.54 21.18
C CYS A 36 18.70 -22.72 20.21
N LEU A 37 18.92 -22.49 18.91
CA LEU A 37 19.01 -23.58 17.94
C LEU A 37 20.34 -24.31 18.08
N GLY A 38 20.34 -25.51 18.65
CA GLY A 38 21.52 -26.36 18.84
C GLY A 38 22.14 -26.83 17.52
N LYS A 39 23.38 -27.35 17.58
CA LYS A 39 24.11 -27.84 16.38
C LYS A 39 23.43 -29.06 15.75
N ASP A 40 22.65 -29.77 16.56
CA ASP A 40 21.79 -30.88 16.19
C ASP A 40 20.49 -30.43 15.49
N GLY A 41 20.32 -29.12 15.24
CA GLY A 41 19.09 -28.54 14.69
C GLY A 41 17.92 -28.50 15.69
N ARG A 42 18.16 -28.83 16.97
CA ARG A 42 17.10 -28.85 18.00
C ARG A 42 17.09 -27.57 18.80
N LEU A 43 15.89 -27.03 19.05
CA LEU A 43 15.72 -25.89 19.94
C LEU A 43 15.94 -26.31 21.39
N ARG A 44 16.83 -25.61 22.08
CA ARG A 44 17.15 -25.80 23.50
C ARG A 44 16.70 -24.58 24.29
N PRO A 45 15.83 -24.73 25.30
CA PRO A 45 15.41 -23.60 26.13
C PRO A 45 16.60 -23.09 26.97
N TYR A 46 16.65 -21.77 27.20
CA TYR A 46 17.62 -21.13 28.09
C TYR A 46 16.97 -19.95 28.84
N ASN A 47 17.50 -19.62 30.02
CA ASN A 47 17.05 -18.53 30.87
C ASN A 47 17.73 -17.22 30.44
N ASP A 48 17.01 -16.31 29.80
CA ASP A 48 17.60 -15.09 29.24
C ASP A 48 18.12 -14.08 30.29
N LEU A 49 17.85 -14.28 31.58
CA LEU A 49 18.45 -13.50 32.67
C LEU A 49 19.90 -13.91 32.93
N ASN A 50 20.17 -15.22 32.98
CA ASN A 50 21.46 -15.78 33.41
C ASN A 50 22.22 -16.46 32.29
N GLU A 51 21.61 -16.63 31.12
CA GLU A 51 22.17 -17.36 29.99
C GLU A 51 21.97 -16.59 28.68
N GLY A 52 22.82 -16.87 27.70
CA GLY A 52 22.69 -16.39 26.33
C GLY A 52 22.88 -17.52 25.32
N CYS A 53 22.43 -17.29 24.09
CA CYS A 53 22.62 -18.20 22.96
C CYS A 53 23.65 -17.60 22.00
N CYS A 54 24.66 -18.38 21.64
CA CYS A 54 25.70 -17.98 20.69
C CYS A 54 26.07 -19.18 19.81
N ASN A 55 25.84 -19.07 18.49
CA ASN A 55 26.13 -20.12 17.51
C ASN A 55 25.79 -21.53 18.03
N SER A 56 24.53 -21.75 18.42
CA SER A 56 24.07 -23.05 18.91
C SER A 56 24.59 -23.56 20.26
N GLY A 57 25.40 -22.75 20.96
CA GLY A 57 25.79 -22.99 22.35
C GLY A 57 25.00 -22.07 23.30
N ILE A 58 24.59 -22.63 24.44
CA ILE A 58 24.09 -21.85 25.58
C ILE A 58 25.29 -21.53 26.49
N TYR A 59 25.42 -20.28 26.92
CA TYR A 59 26.48 -19.83 27.82
C TYR A 59 25.90 -19.11 29.03
N ASN A 60 26.59 -19.17 30.17
CA ASN A 60 26.21 -18.43 31.38
C ASN A 60 26.67 -16.97 31.29
N LYS A 61 25.74 -16.04 31.45
CA LYS A 61 25.98 -14.62 31.71
C LYS A 61 26.46 -14.48 33.16
N THR A 62 27.76 -14.50 33.40
CA THR A 62 28.30 -14.05 34.69
C THR A 62 28.01 -12.56 34.92
N VAL A 63 28.00 -12.12 36.18
CA VAL A 63 27.64 -10.76 36.63
C VAL A 63 28.30 -9.70 35.72
N GLY A 64 27.47 -8.95 34.98
CA GLY A 64 27.90 -8.03 33.90
C GLY A 64 27.39 -8.39 32.50
N ALA A 65 26.24 -9.08 32.40
CA ALA A 65 25.61 -9.63 31.21
C ALA A 65 25.56 -8.71 29.98
N ASP A 66 25.48 -7.39 30.18
CA ASP A 66 25.27 -6.41 29.10
C ASP A 66 26.50 -6.20 28.20
N ASN A 67 27.66 -6.74 28.57
CA ASN A 67 28.91 -6.55 27.83
C ASN A 67 29.37 -7.79 27.06
N PHE A 68 28.52 -8.79 26.83
CA PHE A 68 28.92 -9.99 26.10
C PHE A 68 28.27 -10.05 24.72
N ALA A 69 29.06 -10.43 23.71
CA ALA A 69 28.58 -10.71 22.36
C ALA A 69 29.07 -12.08 21.87
N CYS A 70 28.38 -12.59 20.85
CA CYS A 70 28.76 -13.79 20.13
C CYS A 70 29.65 -13.40 18.95
N CYS A 71 30.75 -14.11 18.77
CA CYS A 71 31.56 -13.96 17.57
C CYS A 71 30.98 -14.88 16.49
N ASP A 72 30.29 -14.30 15.49
CA ASP A 72 29.68 -15.02 14.37
C ASP A 72 30.68 -16.05 13.79
N GLY A 73 30.16 -17.22 13.38
CA GLY A 73 30.97 -18.35 12.89
C GLY A 73 31.88 -19.05 13.92
N SER A 74 31.97 -18.57 15.16
CA SER A 74 32.70 -19.20 16.25
C SER A 74 31.82 -19.45 17.47
N TYR A 75 32.11 -20.48 18.27
CA TYR A 75 31.37 -20.74 19.52
C TYR A 75 31.85 -19.85 20.69
N GLN A 76 32.64 -18.81 20.39
CA GLN A 76 33.30 -18.02 21.40
C GLN A 76 32.43 -16.82 21.76
N VAL A 77 32.07 -16.77 23.04
CA VAL A 77 31.46 -15.62 23.69
C VAL A 77 32.58 -14.73 24.19
N TYR A 78 32.49 -13.43 23.93
CA TYR A 78 33.52 -12.48 24.33
C TYR A 78 32.93 -11.24 24.97
N ASN A 79 33.74 -10.57 25.79
CA ASN A 79 33.36 -9.30 26.39
C ASN A 79 33.67 -8.15 25.41
N ILE A 80 32.63 -7.44 24.95
CA ILE A 80 32.68 -6.36 23.95
C ILE A 80 33.54 -5.17 24.36
N ARG A 81 33.85 -5.00 25.65
CA ARG A 81 34.75 -3.95 26.14
C ARG A 81 36.23 -4.31 25.95
N THR A 82 36.53 -5.60 25.91
CA THR A 82 37.92 -6.10 25.90
C THR A 82 38.29 -6.77 24.59
N HIS A 83 37.30 -7.20 23.80
CA HIS A 83 37.50 -7.93 22.57
C HIS A 83 36.51 -7.49 21.49
N PHE A 84 36.85 -7.81 20.25
CA PHE A 84 36.04 -7.60 19.06
C PHE A 84 36.14 -8.85 18.17
N CYS A 85 35.05 -9.23 17.50
CA CYS A 85 35.04 -10.36 16.57
C CYS A 85 35.19 -9.88 15.12
N CYS A 86 36.23 -10.33 14.42
CA CYS A 86 36.45 -10.03 13.00
C CYS A 86 36.57 -11.33 12.21
N GLU A 87 35.63 -11.61 11.30
CA GLU A 87 35.60 -12.83 10.47
C GLU A 87 35.84 -14.11 11.30
N ASN A 88 35.07 -14.29 12.38
CA ASN A 88 35.15 -15.43 13.28
C ASN A 88 36.43 -15.51 14.13
N GLN A 89 37.27 -14.46 14.16
CA GLN A 89 38.47 -14.38 14.99
C GLN A 89 38.31 -13.31 16.08
N LEU A 90 38.51 -13.71 17.34
CA LEU A 90 38.56 -12.77 18.46
C LEU A 90 39.86 -11.96 18.44
N ARG A 91 39.72 -10.64 18.54
CA ARG A 91 40.80 -9.66 18.65
C ARG A 91 40.67 -8.91 19.96
N ARG A 92 41.78 -8.72 20.67
CA ARG A 92 41.81 -7.96 21.91
C ARG A 92 41.86 -6.46 21.61
N ILE A 93 41.04 -5.68 22.31
CA ILE A 93 41.05 -4.22 22.28
C ILE A 93 42.26 -3.75 23.09
N GLN A 94 43.10 -2.89 22.51
CA GLN A 94 44.31 -2.39 23.17
C GLN A 94 44.05 -1.14 24.02
N ASP A 95 43.09 -0.30 23.64
CA ASP A 95 42.74 0.95 24.33
C ASP A 95 41.21 1.15 24.35
N GLU A 96 40.59 1.11 25.53
CA GLU A 96 39.13 1.24 25.70
C GLU A 96 38.57 2.60 25.22
N LYS A 97 39.41 3.62 25.04
CA LYS A 97 38.99 4.95 24.58
C LYS A 97 38.93 5.10 23.06
N GLN A 98 39.40 4.10 22.32
CA GLN A 98 39.43 4.12 20.85
C GLN A 98 38.19 3.47 20.25
N SER A 99 37.80 3.94 19.06
CA SER A 99 36.64 3.42 18.34
C SER A 99 37.17 2.46 17.29
N TYR A 100 36.95 1.17 17.44
CA TYR A 100 37.48 0.17 16.52
C TYR A 100 36.41 -0.32 15.52
N GLU A 101 36.88 -0.76 14.35
CA GLU A 101 36.14 -1.61 13.41
C GLU A 101 36.98 -2.81 12.99
N CYS A 102 36.28 -3.85 12.54
CA CYS A 102 36.91 -4.87 11.73
C CYS A 102 37.09 -4.37 10.31
N CYS A 103 38.31 -4.51 9.80
CA CYS A 103 38.59 -4.47 8.38
C CYS A 103 39.13 -5.83 7.99
N LYS A 104 38.32 -6.64 7.29
CA LYS A 104 38.61 -8.07 7.11
C LYS A 104 38.73 -8.78 8.47
N ASN A 105 39.83 -9.49 8.71
CA ASN A 105 40.13 -10.22 9.94
C ASN A 105 40.97 -9.41 10.95
N GLU A 106 41.16 -8.11 10.74
CA GLU A 106 42.00 -7.25 11.58
C GLU A 106 41.17 -6.15 12.26
N LEU A 107 41.52 -5.88 13.51
CA LEU A 107 40.92 -4.79 14.29
C LEU A 107 41.67 -3.49 13.99
N ARG A 108 40.97 -2.46 13.55
CA ARG A 108 41.54 -1.18 13.13
C ARG A 108 40.85 -0.01 13.83
N ASP A 109 41.62 1.04 14.16
CA ASP A 109 41.10 2.25 14.83
C ASP A 109 40.42 3.18 13.81
N LYS A 110 39.10 3.34 13.92
CA LYS A 110 38.28 4.26 13.12
C LYS A 110 38.70 5.70 13.26
N LYS A 111 39.37 6.05 14.37
CA LYS A 111 39.90 7.40 14.52
C LYS A 111 41.00 7.63 13.52
N ILE A 112 41.85 6.66 13.21
CA ILE A 112 43.05 6.88 12.39
C ILE A 112 42.73 6.67 10.91
N GLY A 113 42.01 5.60 10.57
CA GLY A 113 41.73 5.22 9.19
C GLY A 113 40.27 4.87 8.93
N VAL A 114 40.01 4.39 7.71
CA VAL A 114 38.69 3.93 7.25
C VAL A 114 38.85 2.60 6.52
N CYS A 115 37.96 1.65 6.78
CA CYS A 115 37.87 0.40 6.01
C CYS A 115 36.86 0.49 4.86
N CYS A 116 37.31 0.23 3.63
CA CYS A 116 36.47 0.17 2.43
C CYS A 116 36.49 -1.25 1.86
N GLU A 117 35.38 -2.00 2.02
CA GLU A 117 35.22 -3.38 1.51
C GLU A 117 36.46 -4.27 1.76
N ASN A 118 36.88 -4.34 3.03
CA ASN A 118 38.04 -5.11 3.50
C ASN A 118 39.43 -4.55 3.15
N VAL A 119 39.51 -3.33 2.61
CA VAL A 119 40.76 -2.59 2.39
C VAL A 119 40.86 -1.43 3.37
N TYR A 120 41.89 -1.43 4.22
CA TYR A 120 42.09 -0.41 5.24
C TYR A 120 42.98 0.74 4.75
N TYR A 121 42.58 1.98 5.06
CA TYR A 121 43.32 3.20 4.70
C TYR A 121 43.65 4.05 5.93
N GLU A 122 44.92 4.06 6.35
CA GLU A 122 45.42 4.74 7.56
C GLU A 122 45.28 6.26 7.61
N GLN A 123 45.09 6.95 6.47
CA GLN A 123 44.91 8.41 6.42
C GLN A 123 43.54 8.77 5.84
N GLY A 124 42.54 7.97 6.17
CA GLY A 124 41.22 7.98 5.53
C GLY A 124 40.14 8.79 6.24
N ARG A 125 40.42 9.47 7.37
CA ARG A 125 39.38 10.06 8.26
C ARG A 125 38.31 10.91 7.56
N ASN A 126 38.68 11.59 6.46
CA ASN A 126 37.80 12.49 5.71
C ASN A 126 37.45 11.94 4.31
N GLY A 127 37.62 10.63 4.10
CA GLY A 127 37.30 9.97 2.85
C GLY A 127 36.06 9.09 2.97
N GLU A 128 35.32 8.99 1.88
CA GLU A 128 34.15 8.11 1.77
C GLU A 128 34.50 6.87 0.95
N CYS A 129 33.95 5.71 1.29
CA CYS A 129 34.22 4.47 0.58
C CYS A 129 33.40 4.32 -0.70
N CYS A 130 34.11 4.17 -1.82
CA CYS A 130 33.59 3.82 -3.12
C CYS A 130 33.98 2.39 -3.49
N GLY A 131 33.25 1.42 -2.96
CA GLY A 131 33.61 0.00 -3.04
C GLY A 131 34.84 -0.23 -2.18
N GLN A 132 35.86 -0.86 -2.76
CA GLN A 132 37.19 -0.98 -2.17
C GLN A 132 38.02 0.32 -2.22
N LEU A 133 37.59 1.34 -2.96
CA LEU A 133 38.37 2.58 -3.15
C LEU A 133 38.02 3.64 -2.11
N LEU A 134 39.01 4.39 -1.62
CA LEU A 134 38.80 5.55 -0.76
C LEU A 134 38.72 6.86 -1.56
N ASN A 135 37.57 7.54 -1.52
CA ASN A 135 37.37 8.87 -2.08
C ASN A 135 37.80 9.96 -1.09
N LYS A 136 39.07 10.38 -1.15
CA LYS A 136 39.56 11.46 -0.28
C LYS A 136 38.94 12.82 -0.68
N ARG A 137 38.46 13.58 0.31
CA ARG A 137 38.02 14.98 0.16
C ARG A 137 36.84 15.21 -0.80
N ASN A 138 36.03 14.19 -1.09
CA ASN A 138 34.85 14.29 -1.95
C ASN A 138 35.11 14.95 -3.32
N GLN A 139 36.34 14.82 -3.84
CA GLN A 139 36.77 15.33 -5.14
C GLN A 139 36.24 14.47 -6.29
N TYR A 140 35.95 13.21 -6.00
CA TYR A 140 35.44 12.27 -6.98
C TYR A 140 33.97 11.95 -6.70
N PHE A 141 33.27 11.55 -7.74
CA PHE A 141 31.94 10.96 -7.71
C PHE A 141 32.07 9.45 -7.83
N CYS A 142 31.38 8.71 -6.96
CA CYS A 142 31.47 7.26 -6.91
C CYS A 142 30.37 6.60 -7.75
N CYS A 143 30.75 5.72 -8.67
CA CYS A 143 29.83 4.84 -9.36
C CYS A 143 30.03 3.39 -8.95
N LYS A 144 28.98 2.81 -8.36
CA LYS A 144 28.91 1.41 -7.97
C LYS A 144 27.87 0.70 -8.83
N ASP A 145 28.21 -0.51 -9.24
CA ASP A 145 27.22 -1.42 -9.79
C ASP A 145 26.33 -1.96 -8.66
N LYS A 146 25.04 -2.18 -8.94
CA LYS A 146 24.09 -2.73 -7.98
C LYS A 146 24.35 -4.21 -7.70
N SER A 147 24.96 -4.92 -8.65
CA SER A 147 25.11 -6.38 -8.63
C SER A 147 26.54 -6.85 -8.34
N SER A 148 27.52 -5.95 -8.31
CA SER A 148 28.93 -6.32 -8.15
C SER A 148 29.67 -5.44 -7.13
N ILE A 149 30.75 -5.99 -6.58
CA ILE A 149 31.75 -5.32 -5.71
C ILE A 149 32.51 -4.24 -6.51
N SER A 150 32.28 -4.14 -7.82
CA SER A 150 32.98 -3.21 -8.68
C SER A 150 32.51 -1.78 -8.47
N ALA A 151 33.45 -0.90 -8.16
CA ALA A 151 33.23 0.52 -8.00
C ALA A 151 34.34 1.32 -8.68
N LYS A 152 34.00 2.50 -9.18
CA LYS A 152 34.94 3.39 -9.84
C LYS A 152 34.71 4.83 -9.43
N LEU A 153 35.82 5.53 -9.19
CA LEU A 153 35.84 6.97 -8.91
C LEU A 153 35.96 7.74 -10.23
N HIS A 154 35.14 8.79 -10.38
CA HIS A 154 35.13 9.70 -11.52
C HIS A 154 35.33 11.13 -11.04
N GLN A 155 35.98 12.00 -11.80
CA GLN A 155 36.15 13.40 -11.40
C GLN A 155 34.80 14.08 -11.29
N LYS A 156 34.47 14.70 -10.14
CA LYS A 156 33.15 15.27 -9.87
C LYS A 156 32.86 16.47 -10.77
N THR A 157 31.77 16.41 -11.54
CA THR A 157 31.18 17.56 -12.26
C THR A 157 29.72 17.75 -11.87
N SER A 158 29.15 18.93 -12.12
CA SER A 158 27.78 19.29 -11.69
C SER A 158 26.65 18.45 -12.32
N ASN A 159 26.92 17.72 -13.41
CA ASN A 159 25.90 17.03 -14.21
C ASN A 159 26.17 15.53 -14.42
N GLN A 160 27.08 14.95 -13.64
CA GLN A 160 27.40 13.53 -13.73
C GLN A 160 26.31 12.65 -13.13
N LYS A 161 26.11 11.50 -13.78
CA LYS A 161 25.31 10.38 -13.29
C LYS A 161 26.07 9.08 -13.49
N CYS A 162 25.73 8.07 -12.71
CA CYS A 162 26.26 6.72 -12.90
C CYS A 162 25.41 5.94 -13.89
N CYS A 163 26.11 5.15 -14.69
CA CYS A 163 25.58 4.05 -15.46
C CYS A 163 26.45 2.83 -15.13
N GLY A 164 26.00 2.00 -14.18
CA GLY A 164 26.83 0.94 -13.61
C GLY A 164 28.09 1.54 -12.96
N ILE A 165 29.26 1.00 -13.29
CA ILE A 165 30.56 1.54 -12.84
C ILE A 165 31.04 2.75 -13.65
N ASN A 166 30.38 3.07 -14.76
CA ASN A 166 30.75 4.19 -15.62
C ASN A 166 30.00 5.46 -15.20
N SER A 167 30.61 6.63 -15.46
CA SER A 167 29.93 7.91 -15.31
C SER A 167 29.62 8.49 -16.69
N TYR A 168 28.56 9.29 -16.75
CA TYR A 168 28.22 10.06 -17.93
C TYR A 168 27.58 11.39 -17.54
N ASN A 169 27.73 12.40 -18.39
CA ASN A 169 27.09 13.69 -18.18
C ASN A 169 25.66 13.65 -18.74
N LYS A 170 24.65 13.94 -17.92
CA LYS A 170 23.24 13.91 -18.37
C LYS A 170 22.95 14.92 -19.49
N LYS A 171 23.62 16.09 -19.44
CA LYS A 171 23.47 17.19 -20.39
C LYS A 171 24.83 17.67 -20.84
N THR A 172 25.27 17.25 -22.02
CA THR A 172 26.44 17.83 -22.70
C THR A 172 25.94 18.55 -23.93
N ASN A 173 26.07 19.88 -23.99
CA ASN A 173 25.78 20.67 -25.19
C ASN A 173 24.38 20.40 -25.78
N ASN A 174 23.34 20.44 -24.96
CA ASN A 174 21.95 20.14 -25.33
C ASN A 174 21.69 18.70 -25.84
N LYS A 175 22.65 17.79 -25.71
CA LYS A 175 22.49 16.37 -26.03
C LYS A 175 22.16 15.59 -24.77
N GLU A 176 21.09 14.82 -24.81
CA GLU A 176 20.70 13.91 -23.74
C GLU A 176 21.50 12.60 -23.87
N ASN A 177 22.11 12.16 -22.78
CA ASN A 177 22.76 10.86 -22.68
C ASN A 177 21.91 9.93 -21.80
N GLY A 178 21.87 8.66 -22.17
CA GLY A 178 21.14 7.60 -21.48
C GLY A 178 22.09 6.58 -20.86
N CYS A 179 21.50 5.61 -20.16
CA CYS A 179 22.19 4.47 -19.58
C CYS A 179 21.47 3.18 -19.97
N CYS A 180 22.23 2.16 -20.41
CA CYS A 180 21.73 0.85 -20.80
C CYS A 180 22.59 -0.23 -20.15
N GLU A 181 22.08 -0.95 -19.13
CA GLU A 181 22.81 -2.00 -18.39
C GLU A 181 24.27 -1.66 -18.05
N GLY A 182 24.50 -0.47 -17.49
CA GLY A 182 25.85 -0.04 -17.11
C GLY A 182 26.71 0.53 -18.23
N VAL A 183 26.18 0.62 -19.45
CA VAL A 183 26.81 1.25 -20.61
C VAL A 183 26.15 2.60 -20.90
N PRO A 184 26.86 3.73 -20.73
CA PRO A 184 26.34 5.04 -21.10
C PRO A 184 26.28 5.18 -22.62
N TYR A 185 25.25 5.85 -23.14
CA TYR A 185 25.07 6.06 -24.58
C TYR A 185 24.48 7.44 -24.91
N SER A 186 24.64 7.89 -26.15
CA SER A 186 23.99 9.12 -26.63
C SER A 186 22.59 8.81 -27.15
N THR A 187 21.56 9.46 -26.60
CA THR A 187 20.16 9.24 -27.02
C THR A 187 19.85 9.78 -28.43
N ILE A 188 20.78 10.56 -29.01
CA ILE A 188 20.64 11.10 -30.37
C ILE A 188 21.03 10.05 -31.40
N THR A 189 22.12 9.32 -31.16
CA THR A 189 22.68 8.38 -32.13
C THR A 189 22.32 6.93 -31.83
N SER A 190 21.76 6.66 -30.65
CA SER A 190 21.60 5.31 -30.13
C SER A 190 20.36 5.16 -29.26
N ASP A 191 19.85 3.94 -29.17
CA ASP A 191 18.77 3.50 -28.30
C ASP A 191 19.22 2.34 -27.40
N CYS A 192 18.51 2.11 -26.29
CA CYS A 192 18.73 0.95 -25.41
C CYS A 192 17.66 -0.11 -25.71
N SER A 193 18.08 -1.30 -26.12
CA SER A 193 17.20 -2.41 -26.48
C SER A 193 17.69 -3.70 -25.83
N HIS A 194 16.85 -4.31 -24.98
CA HIS A 194 17.19 -5.52 -24.20
C HIS A 194 18.55 -5.46 -23.50
N GLY A 195 18.88 -4.30 -22.93
CA GLY A 195 20.14 -4.10 -22.22
C GLY A 195 21.37 -3.84 -23.11
N HIS A 196 21.18 -3.73 -24.43
CA HIS A 196 22.24 -3.40 -25.37
C HIS A 196 22.05 -2.02 -25.98
N VAL A 197 23.16 -1.29 -26.13
CA VAL A 197 23.19 -0.02 -26.87
C VAL A 197 23.23 -0.33 -28.36
N VAL A 198 22.23 0.14 -29.10
CA VAL A 198 22.11 -0.03 -30.56
C VAL A 198 22.03 1.33 -31.26
N PRO A 199 22.35 1.43 -32.56
CA PRO A 199 22.12 2.67 -33.32
C PRO A 199 20.66 3.13 -33.25
N LYS A 200 20.41 4.42 -33.43
CA LYS A 200 19.06 4.99 -33.38
C LYS A 200 18.13 4.24 -34.34
N GLY A 201 16.93 3.90 -33.87
CA GLY A 201 15.93 3.17 -34.66
C GLY A 201 16.24 1.69 -34.88
N HIS A 202 17.32 1.15 -34.32
CA HIS A 202 17.65 -0.27 -34.38
C HIS A 202 17.16 -1.01 -33.12
N ALA A 203 17.13 -2.34 -33.16
CA ALA A 203 16.69 -3.16 -32.04
C ALA A 203 17.65 -4.35 -31.81
N TRP A 204 17.75 -4.82 -30.58
CA TRP A 204 18.48 -6.02 -30.18
C TRP A 204 17.49 -7.07 -29.70
N CYS A 205 17.41 -8.24 -30.34
CA CYS A 205 16.47 -9.29 -29.95
C CYS A 205 17.22 -10.57 -29.62
N SER A 206 17.06 -11.06 -28.38
CA SER A 206 17.66 -12.27 -27.79
C SER A 206 19.18 -12.38 -27.93
N SER A 207 19.69 -12.58 -29.15
CA SER A 207 21.12 -12.78 -29.46
C SER A 207 21.59 -12.03 -30.70
N ASP A 208 20.69 -11.50 -31.52
CA ASP A 208 21.05 -10.93 -32.83
C ASP A 208 20.88 -9.41 -32.85
N LYS A 209 21.93 -8.72 -33.30
CA LYS A 209 21.88 -7.30 -33.62
C LYS A 209 21.11 -7.13 -34.93
N ILE A 210 19.95 -6.50 -34.85
CA ILE A 210 19.12 -6.27 -36.03
C ILE A 210 19.37 -4.87 -36.56
N MET A 211 19.70 -4.79 -37.85
CA MET A 211 20.03 -3.56 -38.55
C MET A 211 18.85 -3.07 -39.41
N GLY A 212 18.50 -1.78 -39.29
CA GLY A 212 17.47 -1.11 -40.08
C GLY A 212 16.22 -0.69 -39.28
N GLU A 213 15.73 0.51 -39.54
CA GLU A 213 14.58 1.13 -38.86
C GLU A 213 13.26 0.37 -39.05
N GLN A 214 13.14 -0.40 -40.14
CA GLN A 214 11.96 -1.21 -40.39
C GLN A 214 11.87 -2.45 -39.49
N TYR A 215 12.90 -2.78 -38.70
CA TYR A 215 12.89 -3.98 -37.86
C TYR A 215 12.76 -3.65 -36.37
N LYS A 216 11.89 -4.39 -35.68
CA LYS A 216 11.69 -4.32 -34.22
C LYS A 216 11.84 -5.70 -33.59
N CYS A 217 11.84 -5.76 -32.27
CA CYS A 217 11.72 -7.01 -31.52
C CYS A 217 10.28 -7.32 -31.17
N CYS A 218 9.92 -8.59 -31.30
CA CYS A 218 8.70 -9.15 -30.76
C CYS A 218 9.07 -10.42 -30.01
N ASP A 219 9.08 -10.35 -28.67
CA ASP A 219 9.51 -11.45 -27.79
C ASP A 219 10.80 -12.16 -28.25
N GLY A 220 11.87 -11.37 -28.36
CA GLY A 220 13.16 -11.91 -28.80
C GLY A 220 13.28 -12.26 -30.29
N LEU A 221 12.18 -12.21 -31.06
CA LEU A 221 12.19 -12.47 -32.50
C LEU A 221 12.28 -11.17 -33.32
N ARG A 222 12.99 -11.25 -34.45
CA ARG A 222 13.05 -10.18 -35.46
C ARG A 222 11.69 -9.99 -36.12
N LEU A 223 11.15 -8.78 -36.01
CA LEU A 223 9.88 -8.35 -36.61
C LEU A 223 10.15 -7.33 -37.72
N ASP A 224 9.81 -7.66 -38.96
CA ASP A 224 9.74 -6.68 -40.06
C ASP A 224 8.43 -5.88 -39.93
N THR A 225 8.52 -4.64 -39.47
CA THR A 225 7.36 -3.77 -39.22
C THR A 225 6.62 -3.36 -40.49
N SER A 226 7.20 -3.57 -41.68
CA SER A 226 6.47 -3.37 -42.94
C SER A 226 5.44 -4.48 -43.19
N LYS A 227 5.71 -5.69 -42.67
CA LYS A 227 4.91 -6.91 -42.93
C LYS A 227 4.13 -7.40 -41.73
N TYR A 228 4.60 -7.12 -40.51
CA TYR A 228 4.06 -7.72 -39.29
C TYR A 228 3.84 -6.69 -38.17
N VAL A 229 2.98 -7.04 -37.22
CA VAL A 229 2.73 -6.34 -35.95
C VAL A 229 3.03 -7.31 -34.81
N CYS A 230 3.62 -6.81 -33.72
CA CYS A 230 3.82 -7.62 -32.52
C CYS A 230 2.59 -7.59 -31.62
N CYS A 231 2.15 -8.76 -31.17
CA CYS A 231 0.98 -8.98 -30.34
C CYS A 231 1.33 -9.87 -29.14
N GLY A 232 1.80 -9.24 -28.06
CA GLY A 232 2.40 -9.99 -26.95
C GLY A 232 3.66 -10.69 -27.41
N GLU A 233 3.64 -12.02 -27.43
CA GLU A 233 4.78 -12.87 -27.81
C GLU A 233 4.74 -13.35 -29.27
N GLU A 234 3.71 -12.98 -30.04
CA GLU A 234 3.54 -13.44 -31.41
C GLU A 234 3.61 -12.30 -32.42
N LYS A 235 4.15 -12.61 -33.60
CA LYS A 235 4.06 -11.74 -34.79
C LYS A 235 2.83 -12.10 -35.59
N ILE A 236 2.02 -11.09 -35.93
CA ILE A 236 0.83 -11.24 -36.78
C ILE A 236 1.03 -10.45 -38.07
N SER A 237 0.69 -11.06 -39.22
CA SER A 237 0.78 -10.42 -40.53
C SER A 237 -0.16 -9.21 -40.62
N LYS A 238 0.35 -8.09 -41.15
CA LYS A 238 -0.45 -6.89 -41.40
C LYS A 238 -1.50 -7.12 -42.47
N ILE A 239 -2.68 -6.54 -42.27
CA ILE A 239 -3.72 -6.44 -43.28
C ILE A 239 -3.45 -5.19 -44.13
N THR A 240 -3.40 -5.35 -45.45
CA THR A 240 -3.13 -4.24 -46.37
C THR A 240 -4.22 -3.16 -46.28
N GLY A 241 -3.80 -1.89 -46.21
CA GLY A 241 -4.70 -0.74 -46.15
C GLY A 241 -5.21 -0.37 -44.75
N TYR A 242 -4.75 -1.06 -43.71
CA TYR A 242 -5.15 -0.82 -42.31
C TYR A 242 -3.99 -0.17 -41.53
N GLU A 243 -4.29 0.74 -40.60
CA GLU A 243 -3.32 1.16 -39.59
C GLU A 243 -3.23 0.09 -38.48
N ASN A 244 -2.66 -1.07 -38.84
CA ASN A 244 -2.64 -2.27 -38.02
C ASN A 244 -2.01 -2.00 -36.64
N LYS A 245 -2.81 -2.13 -35.57
CA LYS A 245 -2.36 -2.21 -34.17
C LYS A 245 -2.88 -3.49 -33.53
N CYS A 246 -2.26 -3.87 -32.42
CA CYS A 246 -2.65 -5.07 -31.68
C CYS A 246 -3.45 -4.74 -30.43
N CYS A 247 -4.52 -5.48 -30.21
CA CYS A 247 -5.31 -5.48 -28.99
C CYS A 247 -5.13 -6.81 -28.25
N LEU A 248 -4.77 -6.73 -26.96
CA LEU A 248 -4.63 -7.89 -26.08
C LEU A 248 -5.76 -7.86 -25.06
N VAL A 249 -6.69 -8.81 -25.14
CA VAL A 249 -7.87 -8.88 -24.27
C VAL A 249 -8.07 -10.30 -23.77
N ASN A 250 -7.92 -10.49 -22.45
CA ASN A 250 -8.07 -11.80 -21.80
C ASN A 250 -7.24 -12.91 -22.45
N GLY A 251 -6.02 -12.58 -22.91
CA GLY A 251 -5.12 -13.52 -23.60
C GLY A 251 -5.39 -13.67 -25.11
N ASN A 252 -6.52 -13.17 -25.62
CA ASN A 252 -6.79 -13.14 -27.04
C ASN A 252 -6.05 -11.97 -27.71
N LYS A 253 -5.50 -12.24 -28.89
CA LYS A 253 -4.74 -11.30 -29.72
C LYS A 253 -5.59 -10.95 -30.92
N GLU A 254 -5.94 -9.68 -31.07
CA GLU A 254 -6.73 -9.20 -32.21
C GLU A 254 -6.05 -8.00 -32.88
N LEU A 255 -5.95 -8.04 -34.22
CA LEU A 255 -5.51 -6.88 -35.01
C LEU A 255 -6.68 -5.96 -35.28
N TYR A 256 -6.43 -4.65 -35.21
CA TYR A 256 -7.44 -3.63 -35.52
C TYR A 256 -6.87 -2.48 -36.33
N ASP A 257 -7.74 -1.78 -37.05
CA ASP A 257 -7.43 -0.56 -37.78
C ASP A 257 -7.48 0.63 -36.84
N ALA A 258 -6.32 1.12 -36.39
CA ALA A 258 -6.26 2.20 -35.41
C ALA A 258 -6.79 3.55 -35.92
N SER A 259 -7.03 3.67 -37.23
CA SER A 259 -7.69 4.84 -37.82
C SER A 259 -9.21 4.83 -37.64
N LYS A 260 -9.81 3.67 -37.34
CA LYS A 260 -11.27 3.46 -37.25
C LYS A 260 -11.73 2.80 -35.96
N GLN A 261 -10.81 2.24 -35.19
CA GLN A 261 -11.11 1.38 -34.04
C GLN A 261 -10.15 1.68 -32.88
N THR A 262 -10.59 1.38 -31.67
CA THR A 262 -9.78 1.51 -30.45
C THR A 262 -9.84 0.21 -29.65
N CYS A 263 -8.71 -0.18 -29.04
CA CYS A 263 -8.64 -1.33 -28.16
C CYS A 263 -9.08 -0.96 -26.73
N THR A 264 -10.00 -1.73 -26.17
CA THR A 264 -10.48 -1.61 -24.78
C THR A 264 -10.27 -2.93 -24.04
N GLN A 265 -10.49 -2.94 -22.72
CA GLN A 265 -10.45 -4.19 -21.93
C GLN A 265 -11.51 -5.23 -22.37
N LYS A 266 -12.52 -4.84 -23.16
CA LYS A 266 -13.55 -5.75 -23.68
C LYS A 266 -13.31 -6.21 -25.12
N GLY A 267 -12.28 -5.69 -25.79
CA GLY A 267 -12.02 -5.96 -27.20
C GLY A 267 -11.82 -4.70 -28.03
N VAL A 268 -11.74 -4.92 -29.33
CA VAL A 268 -11.69 -3.86 -30.34
C VAL A 268 -13.09 -3.27 -30.52
N VAL A 269 -13.24 -1.97 -30.30
CA VAL A 269 -14.50 -1.25 -30.53
C VAL A 269 -14.35 -0.27 -31.69
N GLY A 270 -15.40 -0.15 -32.51
CA GLY A 270 -15.46 0.86 -33.58
C GLY A 270 -15.45 2.27 -33.01
N GLN A 271 -14.63 3.14 -33.57
CA GLN A 271 -14.63 4.56 -33.26
C GLN A 271 -15.87 5.16 -33.93
N LEU A 272 -16.92 5.43 -33.13
CA LEU A 272 -18.12 6.10 -33.62
C LEU A 272 -17.71 7.39 -34.34
N SER A 273 -18.06 7.47 -35.62
CA SER A 273 -17.77 8.63 -36.47
C SER A 273 -18.60 9.81 -35.97
N VAL A 274 -18.10 10.52 -34.97
CA VAL A 274 -18.64 11.82 -34.61
C VAL A 274 -18.28 12.75 -35.77
N THR A 275 -19.22 12.96 -36.69
CA THR A 275 -19.16 13.93 -37.79
C THR A 275 -19.23 15.36 -37.28
N SER A 276 -18.42 15.70 -36.28
CA SER A 276 -18.31 17.05 -35.75
C SER A 276 -16.83 17.36 -35.53
N SER A 277 -16.34 18.16 -36.46
CA SER A 277 -14.99 18.66 -36.61
C SER A 277 -14.54 19.52 -35.42
N THR A 278 -14.22 18.90 -34.29
CA THR A 278 -13.37 19.53 -33.28
C THR A 278 -12.36 18.53 -32.78
N THR A 279 -11.09 18.94 -32.78
CA THR A 279 -9.84 18.25 -32.41
C THR A 279 -9.77 17.76 -30.95
N SER A 280 -10.90 17.56 -30.29
CA SER A 280 -10.99 17.04 -28.94
C SER A 280 -11.07 15.51 -28.97
N LYS A 281 -10.08 14.88 -28.34
CA LYS A 281 -10.08 13.46 -27.94
C LYS A 281 -11.48 13.06 -27.41
N PRO A 282 -12.05 11.90 -27.78
CA PRO A 282 -13.39 11.52 -27.33
C PRO A 282 -13.45 11.46 -25.80
N ASP A 283 -14.46 12.11 -25.22
CA ASP A 283 -14.69 12.11 -23.77
C ASP A 283 -15.09 10.70 -23.31
N MET A 284 -14.54 10.26 -22.17
CA MET A 284 -14.74 8.93 -21.62
C MET A 284 -15.68 8.99 -20.42
N CYS A 285 -16.71 8.14 -20.42
CA CYS A 285 -17.58 7.88 -19.28
C CYS A 285 -17.32 6.46 -18.76
N GLY A 286 -16.53 6.38 -17.68
CA GLY A 286 -16.02 5.09 -17.22
C GLY A 286 -15.17 4.44 -18.32
N TRP A 287 -15.72 3.39 -18.94
CA TRP A 287 -15.06 2.61 -19.99
C TRP A 287 -15.60 2.86 -21.41
N ASN A 288 -16.62 3.70 -21.55
CA ASN A 288 -17.26 3.99 -22.83
C ASN A 288 -16.89 5.39 -23.31
N THR A 289 -16.62 5.55 -24.61
CA THR A 289 -16.63 6.87 -25.24
C THR A 289 -18.06 7.37 -25.33
N TYR A 290 -18.31 8.66 -25.11
CA TYR A 290 -19.66 9.21 -25.23
C TYR A 290 -19.71 10.58 -25.88
N ASN A 291 -20.89 10.95 -26.34
CA ASN A 291 -21.16 12.24 -26.93
C ASN A 291 -21.81 13.16 -25.89
N ARG A 292 -21.06 14.13 -25.38
CA ARG A 292 -21.54 15.11 -24.38
C ARG A 292 -22.78 15.93 -24.80
N PHE A 293 -23.13 15.94 -26.09
CA PHE A 293 -24.30 16.66 -26.60
C PHE A 293 -25.60 15.88 -26.42
N VAL A 294 -25.55 14.54 -26.40
CA VAL A 294 -26.74 13.68 -26.32
C VAL A 294 -26.70 12.71 -25.13
N ASP A 295 -25.53 12.51 -24.53
CA ASP A 295 -25.34 11.65 -23.37
C ASP A 295 -24.79 12.43 -22.16
N LEU A 296 -25.08 11.91 -20.98
CA LEU A 296 -24.65 12.37 -19.67
C LEU A 296 -23.89 11.25 -18.97
N CYS A 297 -22.72 11.54 -18.41
CA CYS A 297 -21.94 10.57 -17.65
C CYS A 297 -22.11 10.77 -16.14
N CYS A 298 -22.74 9.80 -15.47
CA CYS A 298 -22.93 9.82 -14.02
C CYS A 298 -22.07 8.75 -13.35
N GLN A 299 -20.96 9.16 -12.71
CA GLN A 299 -20.02 8.27 -12.00
C GLN A 299 -19.58 7.04 -12.83
N GLY A 300 -19.36 7.22 -14.12
CA GLY A 300 -18.91 6.17 -15.04
C GLY A 300 -20.02 5.34 -15.69
N ILE A 301 -21.29 5.66 -15.42
CA ILE A 301 -22.46 5.11 -16.11
C ILE A 301 -22.94 6.11 -17.14
N LEU A 302 -23.14 5.65 -18.37
CA LEU A 302 -23.64 6.47 -19.46
C LEU A 302 -25.17 6.50 -19.46
N VAL A 303 -25.73 7.70 -19.56
CA VAL A 303 -27.17 7.96 -19.55
C VAL A 303 -27.53 8.81 -20.78
N GLU A 304 -28.62 8.49 -21.48
CA GLU A 304 -29.11 9.32 -22.58
C GLU A 304 -29.80 10.59 -22.03
N LYS A 305 -29.27 11.77 -22.39
CA LYS A 305 -29.75 13.07 -21.91
C LYS A 305 -31.04 13.52 -22.64
N GLY A 306 -31.28 12.97 -23.83
CA GLY A 306 -32.28 13.52 -24.76
C GLY A 306 -31.94 14.96 -25.19
N ILE A 307 -32.88 15.65 -25.83
CA ILE A 307 -32.68 17.01 -26.39
C ILE A 307 -32.67 18.09 -25.29
N VAL A 308 -33.05 17.74 -24.06
CA VAL A 308 -33.25 18.69 -22.96
C VAL A 308 -31.96 18.90 -22.17
N ASN A 309 -31.51 20.16 -22.09
CA ASN A 309 -30.26 20.53 -21.42
C ASN A 309 -30.30 20.51 -19.88
N GLU A 310 -31.42 20.09 -19.29
CA GLU A 310 -31.76 20.25 -17.87
C GLU A 310 -31.47 19.01 -17.01
N MET A 311 -30.87 17.97 -17.57
CA MET A 311 -30.44 16.80 -16.81
C MET A 311 -29.03 16.97 -16.23
N GLN A 312 -28.89 16.69 -14.93
CA GLN A 312 -27.61 16.62 -14.19
C GLN A 312 -27.49 15.30 -13.44
N CYS A 313 -26.30 14.99 -12.93
CA CYS A 313 -26.06 13.77 -12.14
C CYS A 313 -26.15 14.03 -10.65
N CYS A 314 -26.90 13.18 -9.94
CA CYS A 314 -26.87 13.06 -8.49
C CYS A 314 -26.36 11.64 -8.15
N GLY A 315 -25.05 11.52 -7.90
CA GLY A 315 -24.38 10.22 -7.82
C GLY A 315 -24.36 9.50 -9.18
N VAL A 316 -24.81 8.24 -9.20
CA VAL A 316 -24.93 7.42 -10.42
C VAL A 316 -26.21 7.68 -11.23
N ARG A 317 -27.14 8.50 -10.72
CA ARG A 317 -28.47 8.71 -11.34
C ARG A 317 -28.60 10.10 -11.96
N PRO A 318 -29.25 10.22 -13.13
CA PRO A 318 -29.63 11.51 -13.68
C PRO A 318 -30.85 12.08 -12.93
N TYR A 319 -30.96 13.40 -12.84
CA TYR A 319 -32.14 14.10 -12.33
C TYR A 319 -32.41 15.36 -13.15
N PHE A 320 -33.66 15.82 -13.14
CA PHE A 320 -34.05 17.06 -13.80
C PHE A 320 -33.93 18.23 -12.83
N THR A 321 -33.15 19.24 -13.18
CA THR A 321 -32.92 20.40 -12.30
C THR A 321 -34.17 21.26 -12.07
N THR A 322 -35.24 21.06 -12.86
CA THR A 322 -36.49 21.82 -12.78
C THR A 322 -37.39 21.41 -11.62
N ASN A 323 -37.36 20.15 -11.19
CA ASN A 323 -38.24 19.63 -10.14
C ASN A 323 -37.49 18.90 -9.01
N GLN A 324 -36.18 18.69 -9.16
CA GLN A 324 -35.37 17.93 -8.22
C GLN A 324 -34.08 18.67 -7.85
N THR A 325 -33.62 18.48 -6.61
CA THR A 325 -32.34 18.94 -6.10
C THR A 325 -31.52 17.76 -5.61
N CYS A 326 -30.19 17.86 -5.72
CA CYS A 326 -29.28 16.85 -5.18
C CYS A 326 -28.61 17.41 -3.91
N LEU A 327 -28.84 16.75 -2.77
CA LEU A 327 -28.18 17.07 -1.50
C LEU A 327 -27.46 15.82 -1.01
N ASP A 328 -26.14 15.91 -0.85
CA ASP A 328 -25.27 14.80 -0.42
C ASP A 328 -25.42 13.50 -1.21
N GLY A 329 -25.65 13.61 -2.52
CA GLY A 329 -25.83 12.45 -3.41
C GLY A 329 -27.22 11.83 -3.36
N VAL A 330 -28.17 12.43 -2.65
CA VAL A 330 -29.58 12.01 -2.59
C VAL A 330 -30.47 13.01 -3.33
N MET A 331 -31.27 12.51 -4.28
CA MET A 331 -32.25 13.32 -5.01
C MET A 331 -33.45 13.63 -4.11
N ARG A 332 -33.84 14.91 -4.02
CA ARG A 332 -35.05 15.37 -3.34
C ARG A 332 -35.95 16.11 -4.32
N ASN A 333 -37.26 15.89 -4.22
CA ASN A 333 -38.25 16.64 -5.01
C ASN A 333 -38.49 18.01 -4.36
N ASN A 334 -38.59 19.06 -5.16
CA ASN A 334 -38.79 20.43 -4.68
C ASN A 334 -40.27 20.74 -4.30
N SER A 335 -40.95 19.85 -3.57
CA SER A 335 -42.32 20.13 -3.07
C SER A 335 -42.44 19.99 -1.56
N LEU A 336 -42.96 21.06 -0.96
CA LEU A 336 -43.38 21.26 0.42
C LEU A 336 -44.03 20.02 1.06
N ASN A 337 -43.53 19.58 2.23
CA ASN A 337 -44.34 18.99 3.32
C ASN A 337 -43.48 18.76 4.58
N SER A 338 -43.60 19.68 5.53
CA SER A 338 -42.97 19.72 6.86
C SER A 338 -43.57 18.75 7.90
N VAL A 339 -44.37 17.76 7.48
CA VAL A 339 -45.07 16.83 8.38
C VAL A 339 -44.33 15.48 8.53
N SER A 340 -43.40 15.12 7.65
CA SER A 340 -42.67 13.84 7.75
C SER A 340 -41.46 13.88 8.68
N ILE A 341 -40.84 15.04 8.91
CA ILE A 341 -39.61 15.16 9.70
C ILE A 341 -39.84 14.83 11.19
N ILE A 342 -40.99 15.21 11.76
CA ILE A 342 -41.32 14.91 13.16
C ILE A 342 -41.60 13.41 13.37
N LYS A 343 -42.06 12.70 12.32
CA LYS A 343 -42.37 11.27 12.41
C LYS A 343 -41.09 10.45 12.56
N ASP A 344 -40.03 10.80 11.82
CA ASP A 344 -38.80 10.02 11.81
C ASP A 344 -37.94 10.30 13.06
N GLU A 345 -37.87 11.54 13.55
CA GLU A 345 -37.10 11.88 14.77
C GLU A 345 -37.71 11.29 16.06
N ILE A 346 -39.04 11.19 16.15
CA ILE A 346 -39.69 10.57 17.32
C ILE A 346 -39.45 9.06 17.36
N HIS A 347 -39.46 8.38 16.19
CA HIS A 347 -39.24 6.93 16.13
C HIS A 347 -37.84 6.52 16.61
N ASP A 348 -36.82 7.35 16.37
CA ASP A 348 -35.45 7.09 16.81
C ASP A 348 -35.26 7.23 18.33
N CYS A 349 -36.15 7.96 19.01
CA CYS A 349 -36.05 8.17 20.47
C CYS A 349 -36.85 7.14 21.30
N ILE A 350 -37.75 6.38 20.68
CA ILE A 350 -38.61 5.38 21.36
C ILE A 350 -37.80 4.33 22.14
N PRO A 351 -36.74 3.71 21.58
CA PRO A 351 -35.98 2.68 22.30
C PRO A 351 -35.31 3.21 23.57
N ILE A 352 -34.85 4.47 23.53
CA ILE A 352 -34.17 5.13 24.65
C ILE A 352 -35.16 5.41 25.78
N PHE A 353 -36.38 5.85 25.44
CA PHE A 353 -37.42 6.07 26.45
C PHE A 353 -37.96 4.76 27.04
N GLU A 354 -38.12 3.72 26.22
CA GLU A 354 -38.54 2.40 26.68
C GLU A 354 -37.53 1.83 27.69
N GLU A 355 -36.23 1.90 27.39
CA GLU A 355 -35.18 1.46 28.30
C GLU A 355 -35.19 2.26 29.61
N THR A 356 -35.30 3.59 29.53
CA THR A 356 -35.14 4.48 30.69
C THR A 356 -36.36 4.47 31.62
N TYR A 357 -37.57 4.26 31.08
CA TYR A 357 -38.83 4.44 31.83
C TYR A 357 -39.72 3.19 31.87
N SER A 358 -39.26 2.03 31.37
CA SER A 358 -40.02 0.76 31.35
C SER A 358 -40.63 0.36 32.70
N SER A 359 -40.02 0.73 33.83
CA SER A 359 -40.54 0.42 35.16
C SER A 359 -41.54 1.44 35.71
N LEU A 360 -41.70 2.59 35.06
CA LEU A 360 -42.48 3.73 35.55
C LEU A 360 -43.76 3.99 34.75
N ILE A 361 -43.80 3.59 33.49
CA ILE A 361 -44.93 3.78 32.58
C ILE A 361 -45.21 2.51 31.79
N TYR A 362 -46.50 2.24 31.56
CA TYR A 362 -46.93 1.18 30.67
C TYR A 362 -46.84 1.67 29.24
N TRP A 363 -45.97 1.05 28.45
CA TRP A 363 -45.82 1.34 27.03
C TRP A 363 -46.88 0.59 26.22
N PRO A 364 -47.64 1.26 25.33
CA PRO A 364 -48.61 0.58 24.49
C PRO A 364 -47.89 -0.39 23.55
N SER A 365 -48.53 -1.53 23.30
CA SER A 365 -48.09 -2.51 22.31
C SER A 365 -48.11 -1.93 20.89
N LEU A 366 -47.41 -2.60 19.97
CA LEU A 366 -47.29 -2.13 18.58
C LEU A 366 -48.67 -1.99 17.90
N ASP A 367 -49.61 -2.88 18.22
CA ASP A 367 -50.97 -2.85 17.68
C ASP A 367 -51.79 -1.69 18.27
N GLU A 368 -51.69 -1.45 19.59
CA GLU A 368 -52.28 -0.26 20.24
C GLU A 368 -51.69 1.04 19.70
N TRP A 369 -50.39 1.05 19.38
CA TRP A 369 -49.73 2.18 18.75
C TRP A 369 -50.28 2.46 17.34
N GLN A 370 -50.51 1.41 16.55
CA GLN A 370 -51.04 1.55 15.20
C GLN A 370 -52.49 2.07 15.21
N GLU A 371 -53.29 1.66 16.20
CA GLU A 371 -54.66 2.18 16.39
C GLU A 371 -54.69 3.68 16.77
N LEU A 372 -53.62 4.20 17.39
CA LEU A 372 -53.49 5.62 17.74
C LEU A 372 -53.07 6.53 16.57
N GLN A 373 -52.60 5.99 15.44
CA GLN A 373 -52.07 6.76 14.30
C GLN A 373 -53.12 7.53 13.45
N GLY A 374 -54.21 7.97 14.06
CA GLY A 374 -55.24 8.79 13.40
C GLY A 374 -55.97 9.80 14.30
N GLY A 375 -55.63 9.89 15.60
CA GLY A 375 -56.38 10.68 16.58
C GLY A 375 -55.50 11.30 17.66
N TRP A 376 -54.63 12.24 17.29
CA TRP A 376 -53.66 12.87 18.20
C TRP A 376 -54.24 13.95 19.14
N GLY A 377 -55.57 14.01 19.32
CA GLY A 377 -56.23 15.01 20.17
C GLY A 377 -55.93 14.88 21.66
N LYS A 378 -55.32 13.77 22.10
CA LYS A 378 -55.06 13.49 23.53
C LYS A 378 -53.58 13.46 23.94
N LEU A 379 -52.63 13.56 23.00
CA LEU A 379 -51.20 13.54 23.34
C LEU A 379 -50.69 14.80 24.08
N PRO A 380 -51.24 16.02 23.88
CA PRO A 380 -50.84 17.18 24.69
C PRO A 380 -51.06 16.97 26.21
N PHE A 381 -51.99 16.07 26.59
CA PHE A 381 -52.23 15.72 27.99
C PHE A 381 -51.17 14.78 28.59
N ALA A 382 -50.42 14.05 27.76
CA ALA A 382 -49.31 13.20 28.22
C ALA A 382 -47.99 13.98 28.33
N VAL A 383 -47.78 14.98 27.45
CA VAL A 383 -46.53 15.75 27.39
C VAL A 383 -46.50 16.90 28.41
N GLY A 384 -47.66 17.36 28.90
CA GLY A 384 -47.73 18.33 30.01
C GLY A 384 -47.14 17.85 31.34
N ALA A 385 -46.77 16.57 31.46
CA ALA A 385 -46.14 16.00 32.66
C ALA A 385 -44.60 16.20 32.74
N ILE A 386 -43.99 16.81 31.72
CA ILE A 386 -42.51 16.94 31.61
C ILE A 386 -42.09 18.42 31.46
N ASP A 387 -42.86 19.36 32.00
CA ASP A 387 -42.43 20.75 32.19
C ASP A 387 -42.43 21.11 33.69
N GLY A 388 -41.43 20.58 34.38
CA GLY A 388 -40.46 21.40 35.10
C GLY A 388 -40.92 22.43 36.14
N THR A 389 -42.16 22.39 36.65
CA THR A 389 -42.59 23.27 37.74
C THR A 389 -43.09 22.46 38.95
N SER A 390 -42.41 22.68 40.08
CA SER A 390 -42.59 22.02 41.36
C SER A 390 -43.96 22.30 41.98
N THR A 391 -44.73 21.26 42.29
CA THR A 391 -45.33 20.96 43.61
C THR A 391 -46.27 19.75 43.47
N GLU A 392 -46.04 18.73 44.29
CA GLU A 392 -46.90 17.57 44.58
C GLU A 392 -47.60 16.83 43.41
N ILE A 393 -47.24 15.55 43.23
CA ILE A 393 -48.00 14.62 42.39
C ILE A 393 -49.36 14.38 43.08
N TYR A 394 -50.39 15.12 42.69
CA TYR A 394 -51.76 14.82 43.06
C TYR A 394 -52.34 13.78 42.09
N ARG A 395 -52.72 12.60 42.61
CA ARG A 395 -53.54 11.63 41.87
C ARG A 395 -55.02 11.86 42.21
N PRO A 396 -55.88 12.29 41.28
CA PRO A 396 -57.31 12.18 41.47
C PRO A 396 -57.78 10.85 40.83
N ILE A 397 -58.07 9.85 41.66
CA ILE A 397 -58.74 8.61 41.22
C ILE A 397 -60.28 8.81 41.21
N THR A 398 -60.82 9.97 41.62
CA THR A 398 -62.26 10.07 41.92
C THR A 398 -63.04 11.32 41.48
N GLU A 399 -62.51 12.31 40.73
CA GLU A 399 -63.35 13.46 40.28
C GLU A 399 -63.13 13.95 38.83
N PRO A 400 -64.16 14.48 38.13
CA PRO A 400 -64.07 14.91 36.73
C PRO A 400 -63.39 16.28 36.54
N GLN A 401 -62.40 16.34 35.65
CA GLN A 401 -61.51 17.50 35.43
C GLN A 401 -62.05 18.64 34.54
N GLU A 402 -63.30 18.58 34.07
CA GLU A 402 -63.85 19.55 33.11
C GLU A 402 -64.01 20.99 33.67
N GLN A 403 -63.84 21.22 34.97
CA GLN A 403 -64.09 22.52 35.59
C GLN A 403 -62.86 23.44 35.73
N TYR A 404 -61.65 23.01 35.35
CA TYR A 404 -60.41 23.73 35.68
C TYR A 404 -59.74 24.52 34.54
N TYR A 405 -60.28 24.52 33.33
CA TYR A 405 -59.72 25.28 32.20
C TYR A 405 -60.75 26.20 31.52
N SER A 406 -61.26 27.19 32.27
CA SER A 406 -61.76 28.42 31.64
C SER A 406 -60.57 29.35 31.39
N GLY A 407 -60.25 29.57 30.13
CA GLY A 407 -58.99 30.18 29.69
C GLY A 407 -58.68 31.56 30.27
N TYR A 408 -57.37 31.82 30.40
CA TYR A 408 -56.73 33.14 30.30
C TYR A 408 -55.21 32.94 30.26
N ARG A 409 -54.62 33.02 29.07
CA ARG A 409 -53.49 33.91 28.71
C ARG A 409 -52.99 33.59 27.31
#